data_AF-A0A232EEE0-F1
#
_entry.id   AF-A0A232EEE0-F1
#
_cell.length_a   1.000
_cell.length_b   1.000
_cell.length_c   1.000
_cell.angle_alpha   90.00
_cell.angle_beta   90.00
_cell.angle_gamma   90.00
#
_symmetry.space_group_name_H-M   'P 1'
#
loop_
_entity.id
_entity.type
_entity.pdbx_description
1 polymer ?
#
loop_
_entity_poly.entity_id
_entity_poly.type
_entity_poly.pdbx_seq_one_letter_code
_entity_poly.pdbx_strand_id
1 'polypeptide(L)'
;MFYNADVLTEKELRSEILDVIGKRIEEEKALAPTVHKDFAVRWAEIMKFGLSSEEKIELCKKYTPPKNCEFFNPPKLDAEVHRAINDNLRTRDKRITDKQGMLVDSLSSIAKVISFLLEREITEDIQAIEALSDASRLIADFVHDEISIRRSLILSNVSSSMRETLNSTSVDDCLFGNKLVEELKSAKLVEQSAEDLRINKSSRNHQKASKKAKGSYRPQNKGHGSTSNVTVRHHYLHSMKEIVIATSTQDRL
;
A
#
# COMPACT_ATOMS: atom_id res chain seq x y z
N MET A 1 -4.61 -42.21 -37.24
CA MET A 1 -3.68 -43.08 -36.48
C MET A 1 -3.24 -42.28 -35.26
N PHE A 2 -3.71 -42.69 -34.08
CA PHE A 2 -3.37 -42.05 -32.80
C PHE A 2 -2.09 -42.68 -32.28
N TYR A 3 -1.05 -41.88 -32.03
CA TYR A 3 0.08 -42.28 -31.20
C TYR A 3 -0.22 -41.81 -29.77
N ASN A 4 -0.64 -42.74 -28.91
CA ASN A 4 -0.58 -42.56 -27.47
C ASN A 4 0.90 -42.72 -27.06
N ALA A 5 1.53 -41.62 -26.66
CA ALA A 5 2.79 -41.72 -25.94
C ALA A 5 2.46 -42.18 -24.51
N ASP A 6 2.82 -43.42 -24.18
CA ASP A 6 2.88 -43.89 -22.80
C ASP A 6 3.81 -42.95 -22.03
N VAL A 7 3.21 -42.11 -21.18
CA VAL A 7 3.95 -41.40 -20.15
C VAL A 7 4.38 -42.46 -19.15
N LEU A 8 5.63 -42.91 -19.25
CA LEU A 8 6.23 -43.80 -18.25
C LEU A 8 6.24 -43.08 -16.90
N THR A 9 5.27 -43.39 -16.06
CA THR A 9 5.26 -42.98 -14.65
C THR A 9 6.42 -43.68 -13.96
N GLU A 10 7.45 -42.91 -13.63
CA GLU A 10 8.60 -43.36 -12.86
C GLU A 10 8.12 -43.95 -11.52
N LYS A 11 8.67 -45.12 -11.15
CA LYS A 11 8.26 -45.79 -9.90
C LYS A 11 8.84 -45.05 -8.70
N GLU A 12 7.98 -44.71 -7.75
CA GLU A 12 8.41 -44.14 -6.48
C GLU A 12 9.39 -45.08 -5.74
N LEU A 13 10.46 -44.50 -5.20
CA LEU A 13 11.48 -45.22 -4.44
C LEU A 13 10.98 -45.53 -3.02
N ARG A 14 11.43 -46.66 -2.46
CA ARG A 14 11.14 -47.03 -1.06
C ARG A 14 11.83 -46.06 -0.09
N SER A 15 11.21 -45.84 1.07
CA SER A 15 11.75 -44.98 2.15
C SER A 15 13.21 -45.32 2.51
N GLU A 16 13.54 -46.62 2.58
CA GLU A 16 14.89 -47.11 2.91
C GLU A 16 15.95 -46.63 1.90
N ILE A 17 15.58 -46.49 0.62
CA ILE A 17 16.45 -46.01 -0.44
C ILE A 17 16.59 -44.48 -0.35
N LEU A 18 15.50 -43.77 -0.04
CA LEU A 18 15.51 -42.32 0.16
C LEU A 18 16.40 -41.93 1.35
N ASP A 19 16.39 -42.72 2.42
CA ASP A 19 17.26 -42.49 3.59
C ASP A 19 18.75 -42.63 3.24
N VAL A 20 19.11 -43.56 2.36
CA VAL A 20 20.49 -43.75 1.88
C VAL A 20 20.93 -42.61 0.96
N ILE A 21 20.04 -42.10 0.12
CA ILE A 21 20.33 -40.98 -0.81
C ILE A 21 20.41 -39.64 -0.06
N GLY A 22 19.84 -39.59 1.15
CA GLY A 22 19.94 -38.47 2.06
C GLY A 22 18.67 -37.63 2.13
N LYS A 23 18.51 -36.90 3.23
CA LYS A 23 17.37 -36.00 3.43
C LYS A 23 17.40 -34.84 2.44
N ARG A 24 16.23 -34.42 1.96
CA ARG A 24 16.11 -33.19 1.16
C ARG A 24 16.53 -31.98 2.00
N ILE A 25 17.22 -31.04 1.34
CA ILE A 25 17.66 -29.77 1.94
C ILE A 25 16.45 -28.85 2.15
N GLU A 26 15.49 -28.89 1.24
CA GLU A 26 14.21 -28.21 1.38
C GLU A 26 13.16 -29.23 1.82
N GLU A 27 12.54 -28.97 2.96
CA GLU A 27 11.38 -29.74 3.40
C GLU A 27 10.24 -29.52 2.39
N GLU A 28 9.60 -30.61 2.00
CA GLU A 28 8.43 -30.56 1.15
C GLU A 28 7.35 -29.77 1.88
N LYS A 29 6.96 -28.63 1.33
CA LYS A 29 5.94 -27.78 1.94
C LYS A 29 4.65 -28.58 2.02
N ALA A 30 4.12 -28.74 3.24
CA ALA A 30 2.82 -29.37 3.45
C ALA A 30 1.76 -28.61 2.65
N LEU A 31 1.16 -29.28 1.68
CA LEU A 31 0.03 -28.76 0.91
C LEU A 31 -1.28 -29.21 1.56
N ALA A 32 -2.28 -28.33 1.53
CA ALA A 32 -3.64 -28.67 1.94
C ALA A 32 -4.26 -29.72 0.98
N PRO A 33 -5.34 -30.41 1.40
CA PRO A 33 -6.06 -31.32 0.52
C PRO A 33 -6.50 -30.67 -0.80
N THR A 34 -6.66 -31.49 -1.84
CA THR A 34 -7.07 -31.02 -3.17
C THR A 34 -8.47 -30.41 -3.14
N VAL A 35 -8.63 -29.22 -3.72
CA VAL A 35 -9.94 -28.64 -4.02
C VAL A 35 -10.58 -29.32 -5.23
N HIS A 36 -11.89 -29.14 -5.43
CA HIS A 36 -12.59 -29.70 -6.58
C HIS A 36 -11.97 -29.20 -7.91
N LYS A 37 -11.77 -30.13 -8.87
CA LYS A 37 -11.06 -29.88 -10.14
C LYS A 37 -11.55 -28.65 -10.90
N ASP A 38 -12.86 -28.41 -10.88
CA ASP A 38 -13.49 -27.29 -11.60
C ASP A 38 -13.14 -25.92 -11.02
N PHE A 39 -12.89 -25.84 -9.69
CA PHE A 39 -12.35 -24.63 -9.07
C PHE A 39 -10.88 -24.47 -9.42
N ALA A 40 -10.09 -25.55 -9.31
CA ALA A 40 -8.66 -25.50 -9.59
C ALA A 40 -8.36 -24.99 -11.01
N VAL A 41 -9.07 -25.51 -12.02
CA VAL A 41 -8.91 -25.07 -13.42
C VAL A 41 -9.23 -23.59 -13.59
N ARG A 42 -10.39 -23.13 -13.10
CA ARG A 42 -10.83 -21.74 -13.25
C ARG A 42 -9.91 -20.77 -12.50
N TRP A 43 -9.51 -21.10 -11.27
CA TRP A 43 -8.58 -20.27 -10.51
C TRP A 43 -7.21 -20.19 -11.19
N ALA A 44 -6.71 -21.28 -11.77
CA ALA A 44 -5.47 -21.25 -12.54
C ALA A 44 -5.55 -20.31 -13.74
N GLU A 45 -6.67 -20.33 -14.48
CA GLU A 45 -6.91 -19.41 -15.60
C GLU A 45 -7.00 -17.95 -15.13
N ILE A 46 -7.76 -17.67 -14.07
CA ILE A 46 -7.90 -16.32 -13.50
C ILE A 46 -6.54 -15.79 -13.01
N MET A 47 -5.74 -16.63 -12.36
CA MET A 47 -4.41 -16.23 -11.88
C MET A 47 -3.45 -15.92 -13.03
N LYS A 48 -3.64 -16.56 -14.19
CA LYS A 48 -2.79 -16.38 -15.37
C LYS A 48 -3.21 -15.19 -16.24
N PHE A 49 -4.51 -14.99 -16.42
CA PHE A 49 -5.05 -14.04 -17.40
C PHE A 49 -5.82 -12.87 -16.77
N GLY A 50 -6.14 -12.96 -15.48
CA GLY A 50 -7.06 -12.05 -14.80
C GLY A 50 -8.52 -12.33 -15.16
N LEU A 51 -9.41 -11.65 -14.45
CA LEU A 51 -10.83 -11.56 -14.82
C LEU A 51 -11.01 -10.56 -15.97
N SER A 52 -12.04 -10.76 -16.80
CA SER A 52 -12.47 -9.74 -17.75
C SER A 52 -12.95 -8.48 -17.04
N SER A 53 -12.92 -7.33 -17.74
CA SER A 53 -13.35 -6.06 -17.12
C SER A 53 -14.84 -6.09 -16.79
N GLU A 54 -15.64 -6.72 -17.65
CA GLU A 54 -17.08 -6.89 -17.53
C GLU A 54 -17.43 -7.76 -16.32
N GLU A 55 -16.82 -8.95 -16.21
CA GLU A 55 -17.05 -9.86 -15.09
C GLU A 55 -16.64 -9.24 -13.75
N LYS A 56 -15.52 -8.52 -13.73
CA LYS A 56 -15.08 -7.79 -12.54
C LYS A 56 -16.13 -6.76 -12.09
N ILE A 57 -16.69 -5.99 -13.03
CA ILE A 57 -17.73 -4.98 -12.74
C ILE A 57 -19.01 -5.67 -12.23
N GLU A 58 -19.40 -6.80 -12.82
CA GLU A 58 -20.58 -7.56 -12.39
C GLU A 58 -20.43 -8.10 -10.97
N LEU A 59 -19.26 -8.67 -10.65
CA LEU A 59 -18.94 -9.15 -9.29
C LEU A 59 -18.98 -8.02 -8.27
N CYS A 60 -18.35 -6.88 -8.56
CA CYS A 60 -18.36 -5.72 -7.68
C CYS A 60 -19.79 -5.19 -7.43
N LYS A 61 -20.62 -5.10 -8.47
CA LYS A 61 -22.03 -4.68 -8.34
C LYS A 61 -22.88 -5.66 -7.52
N LYS A 62 -22.57 -6.96 -7.60
CA LYS A 62 -23.33 -8.01 -6.91
C LYS A 62 -23.13 -7.98 -5.39
N TYR A 63 -21.98 -7.51 -4.93
CA TYR A 63 -21.58 -7.57 -3.53
C TYR A 63 -21.34 -6.19 -2.94
N THR A 64 -22.39 -5.36 -2.91
CA THR A 64 -22.35 -4.08 -2.21
C THR A 64 -22.23 -4.27 -0.69
N PRO A 65 -21.56 -3.34 0.02
CA PRO A 65 -21.45 -3.40 1.47
C PRO A 65 -22.79 -3.50 2.21
N PRO A 66 -22.87 -4.30 3.30
CA PRO A 66 -24.02 -4.31 4.20
C PRO A 66 -24.29 -2.93 4.83
N LYS A 67 -25.55 -2.64 5.17
CA LYS A 67 -25.96 -1.32 5.71
C LYS A 67 -25.27 -0.93 7.02
N ASN A 68 -24.89 -1.90 7.84
CA ASN A 68 -24.15 -1.67 9.09
C ASN A 68 -22.62 -1.62 8.88
N CYS A 69 -22.15 -1.71 7.63
CA CYS A 69 -20.75 -1.75 7.26
C CYS A 69 -20.38 -0.62 6.29
N GLU A 70 -20.98 0.58 6.44
CA GLU A 70 -20.68 1.73 5.57
C GLU A 70 -19.20 2.13 5.59
N PHE A 71 -18.49 1.83 6.69
CA PHE A 71 -17.05 2.00 6.86
C PHE A 71 -16.20 1.11 5.93
N PHE A 72 -16.82 0.16 5.22
CA PHE A 72 -16.13 -0.61 4.18
C PHE A 72 -15.72 0.27 2.99
N ASN A 73 -16.41 1.39 2.73
CA ASN A 73 -16.05 2.21 1.58
C ASN A 73 -14.62 2.75 1.73
N PRO A 74 -13.73 2.57 0.72
CA PRO A 74 -12.39 3.12 0.79
C PRO A 74 -12.42 4.63 1.02
N PRO A 75 -11.59 5.18 1.94
CA PRO A 75 -11.62 6.60 2.26
C PRO A 75 -11.27 7.44 1.04
N LYS A 76 -12.01 8.52 0.83
CA LYS A 76 -11.83 9.43 -0.31
C LYS A 76 -10.55 10.23 -0.12
N LEU A 77 -9.90 10.55 -1.24
CA LEU A 77 -8.79 11.49 -1.19
C LEU A 77 -9.32 12.91 -0.95
N ASP A 78 -8.79 13.57 0.08
CA ASP A 78 -9.13 14.94 0.44
C ASP A 78 -8.89 15.90 -0.73
N ALA A 79 -9.78 16.88 -0.93
CA ALA A 79 -9.71 17.78 -2.09
C ALA A 79 -8.45 18.67 -2.07
N GLU A 80 -7.99 19.05 -0.87
CA GLU A 80 -6.78 19.81 -0.60
C GLU A 80 -5.55 19.00 -1.02
N VAL A 81 -5.49 17.74 -0.58
CA VAL A 81 -4.39 16.82 -0.91
C VAL A 81 -4.40 16.51 -2.40
N HIS A 82 -5.57 16.22 -2.96
CA HIS A 82 -5.76 16.00 -4.39
C HIS A 82 -5.14 17.17 -5.18
N ARG A 83 -5.47 18.42 -4.84
CA ARG A 83 -4.90 19.61 -5.51
C ARG A 83 -3.40 19.79 -5.30
N ALA A 84 -2.86 19.34 -4.16
CA ALA A 84 -1.45 19.51 -3.81
C ALA A 84 -0.50 18.50 -4.48
N ILE A 85 -0.98 17.29 -4.80
CA ILE A 85 -0.16 16.24 -5.42
C ILE A 85 -0.25 16.26 -6.95
N ASN A 86 0.76 15.69 -7.61
CA ASN A 86 0.81 15.56 -9.07
C ASN A 86 -0.07 14.42 -9.60
N ASP A 87 -0.32 14.42 -10.92
CA ASP A 87 -1.21 13.44 -11.56
C ASP A 87 -0.69 12.00 -11.51
N ASN A 88 0.63 11.80 -11.48
CA ASN A 88 1.22 10.46 -11.33
C ASN A 88 0.84 9.86 -9.96
N LEU A 89 0.89 10.66 -8.90
CA LEU A 89 0.49 10.24 -7.56
C LEU A 89 -1.02 10.02 -7.47
N ARG A 90 -1.84 10.90 -8.07
CA ARG A 90 -3.30 10.69 -8.16
C ARG A 90 -3.65 9.38 -8.86
N THR A 91 -2.94 9.06 -9.95
CA THR A 91 -3.14 7.80 -10.69
C THR A 91 -2.75 6.59 -9.84
N ARG A 92 -1.66 6.68 -9.06
CA ARG A 92 -1.25 5.61 -8.15
C ARG A 92 -2.23 5.43 -6.99
N ASP A 93 -2.67 6.53 -6.37
CA ASP A 93 -3.69 6.52 -5.31
C ASP A 93 -4.97 5.86 -5.81
N LYS A 94 -5.47 6.29 -6.97
CA LYS A 94 -6.66 5.71 -7.59
C LYS A 94 -6.53 4.21 -7.82
N ARG A 95 -5.39 3.73 -8.32
CA ARG A 95 -5.16 2.28 -8.51
C ARG A 95 -5.22 1.51 -7.19
N ILE A 96 -4.77 2.11 -6.10
CA ILE A 96 -4.86 1.50 -4.77
C ILE A 96 -6.31 1.52 -4.29
N THR A 97 -7.00 2.66 -4.40
CA THR A 97 -8.42 2.77 -4.05
C THR A 97 -9.29 1.78 -4.82
N ASP A 98 -9.02 1.58 -6.11
CA ASP A 98 -9.74 0.60 -6.95
C ASP A 98 -9.50 -0.84 -6.45
N LYS A 99 -8.30 -1.17 -5.92
CA LYS A 99 -8.04 -2.47 -5.27
C LYS A 99 -8.75 -2.60 -3.92
N GLN A 100 -8.75 -1.54 -3.11
CA GLN A 100 -9.48 -1.51 -1.83
C GLN A 100 -10.97 -1.78 -2.08
N GLY A 101 -11.56 -1.20 -3.13
CA GLY A 101 -12.94 -1.48 -3.54
C GLY A 101 -13.18 -2.96 -3.82
N MET A 102 -12.29 -3.63 -4.57
CA MET A 102 -12.42 -5.07 -4.82
C MET A 102 -12.32 -5.92 -3.54
N LEU A 103 -11.41 -5.57 -2.63
CA LEU A 103 -11.26 -6.26 -1.35
C LEU A 103 -12.53 -6.14 -0.50
N VAL A 104 -13.12 -4.95 -0.50
CA VAL A 104 -14.38 -4.63 0.17
C VAL A 104 -15.57 -5.39 -0.42
N ASP A 105 -15.68 -5.47 -1.74
CA ASP A 105 -16.72 -6.24 -2.40
C ASP A 105 -16.54 -7.74 -2.10
N SER A 106 -15.30 -8.21 -2.04
CA SER A 106 -14.96 -9.59 -1.65
C SER A 106 -15.36 -9.87 -0.20
N LEU A 107 -15.06 -8.96 0.72
CA LEU A 107 -15.46 -9.02 2.12
C LEU A 107 -17.00 -9.05 2.26
N SER A 108 -17.70 -8.24 1.47
CA SER A 108 -19.15 -8.20 1.41
C SER A 108 -19.76 -9.51 0.92
N SER A 109 -19.09 -10.18 -0.03
CA SER A 109 -19.49 -11.52 -0.50
C SER A 109 -19.37 -12.57 0.61
N ILE A 110 -18.31 -12.52 1.42
CA ILE A 110 -18.10 -13.41 2.57
C ILE A 110 -19.15 -13.11 3.65
N ALA A 111 -19.37 -11.84 3.96
CA ALA A 111 -20.38 -11.40 4.93
C ALA A 111 -21.77 -11.94 4.58
N LYS A 112 -22.15 -11.91 3.28
CA LYS A 112 -23.41 -12.48 2.81
C LYS A 112 -23.52 -13.98 3.07
N VAL A 113 -22.44 -14.75 2.86
CA VAL A 113 -22.42 -16.19 3.13
C VAL A 113 -22.53 -16.45 4.64
N ILE A 114 -21.77 -15.72 5.46
CA ILE A 114 -21.85 -15.84 6.92
C ILE A 114 -23.27 -15.53 7.41
N SER A 115 -23.89 -14.43 6.95
CA SER A 115 -25.28 -14.10 7.30
C SER A 115 -26.25 -15.21 6.91
N PHE A 116 -26.11 -15.77 5.71
CA PHE A 116 -26.93 -16.89 5.24
C PHE A 116 -26.78 -18.16 6.11
N LEU A 117 -25.57 -18.46 6.59
CA LEU A 117 -25.33 -19.60 7.48
C LEU A 117 -25.94 -19.37 8.88
N LEU A 118 -25.78 -18.16 9.43
CA LEU A 118 -26.29 -17.79 10.75
C LEU A 118 -27.82 -17.74 10.79
N GLU A 119 -28.48 -17.22 9.75
CA GLU A 119 -29.94 -17.14 9.65
C GLU A 119 -30.62 -18.51 9.66
N ARG A 120 -29.91 -19.55 9.20
CA ARG A 120 -30.44 -20.92 9.15
C ARG A 120 -30.22 -21.70 10.45
N GLU A 121 -29.64 -21.07 11.47
CA GLU A 121 -29.21 -21.71 12.73
C GLU A 121 -28.33 -22.95 12.51
N ILE A 122 -27.65 -23.02 11.36
CA ILE A 122 -26.70 -24.10 11.02
C ILE A 122 -25.41 -23.80 11.80
N THR A 123 -25.47 -24.04 13.11
CA THR A 123 -24.32 -23.99 14.03
C THR A 123 -23.49 -25.27 13.95
N GLU A 124 -23.91 -26.24 13.15
CA GLU A 124 -23.18 -27.50 12.91
C GLU A 124 -21.97 -27.29 12.00
N ASP A 125 -21.91 -26.20 11.23
CA ASP A 125 -20.80 -25.87 10.31
C ASP A 125 -19.90 -24.75 10.86
N ILE A 126 -19.55 -24.86 12.15
CA ILE A 126 -18.64 -23.92 12.83
C ILE A 126 -17.31 -23.79 12.09
N GLN A 127 -16.81 -24.87 11.49
CA GLN A 127 -15.54 -24.84 10.74
C GLN A 127 -15.63 -23.95 9.49
N ALA A 128 -16.75 -23.96 8.76
CA ALA A 128 -16.94 -23.05 7.64
C ALA A 128 -17.05 -21.59 8.12
N ILE A 129 -17.79 -21.35 9.21
CA ILE A 129 -17.92 -20.00 9.79
C ILE A 129 -16.56 -19.49 10.26
N GLU A 130 -15.76 -20.33 10.91
CA GLU A 130 -14.40 -20.01 11.35
C GLU A 130 -13.50 -19.65 10.16
N ALA A 131 -13.42 -20.50 9.13
CA ALA A 131 -12.61 -20.23 7.94
C ALA A 131 -13.03 -18.94 7.20
N LEU A 132 -14.34 -18.69 7.08
CA LEU A 132 -14.87 -17.47 6.47
C LEU A 132 -14.58 -16.24 7.35
N SER A 133 -14.68 -16.37 8.67
CA SER A 133 -14.35 -15.32 9.64
C SER A 133 -12.87 -14.97 9.57
N ASP A 134 -11.98 -15.96 9.53
CA ASP A 134 -10.53 -15.78 9.38
C ASP A 134 -10.20 -15.04 8.08
N ALA A 135 -10.74 -15.50 6.97
CA ALA A 135 -10.56 -14.84 5.68
C ALA A 135 -11.09 -13.40 5.70
N SER A 136 -12.24 -13.16 6.34
CA SER A 136 -12.83 -11.82 6.46
C SER A 136 -11.94 -10.86 7.25
N ARG A 137 -11.32 -11.34 8.35
CA ARG A 137 -10.40 -10.55 9.18
C ARG A 137 -9.10 -10.23 8.43
N LEU A 138 -8.54 -11.20 7.71
CA LEU A 138 -7.35 -10.98 6.87
C LEU A 138 -7.61 -9.97 5.76
N ILE A 139 -8.78 -10.03 5.10
CA ILE A 139 -9.15 -9.05 4.07
C ILE A 139 -9.35 -7.66 4.67
N ALA A 140 -10.02 -7.56 5.83
CA ALA A 140 -10.21 -6.28 6.51
C ALA A 140 -8.87 -5.64 6.93
N ASP A 141 -7.93 -6.44 7.43
CA ASP A 141 -6.56 -6.01 7.75
C ASP A 141 -5.81 -5.56 6.48
N PHE A 142 -5.94 -6.28 5.38
CA PHE A 142 -5.32 -5.89 4.12
C PHE A 142 -5.90 -4.57 3.56
N VAL A 143 -7.21 -4.32 3.73
CA VAL A 143 -7.80 -3.01 3.39
C VAL A 143 -7.17 -1.90 4.24
N HIS A 144 -6.94 -2.14 5.54
CA HIS A 144 -6.27 -1.21 6.44
C HIS A 144 -4.82 -0.93 6.01
N ASP A 145 -4.07 -1.97 5.61
CA ASP A 145 -2.72 -1.81 5.07
C ASP A 145 -2.69 -0.92 3.82
N GLU A 146 -3.63 -1.11 2.89
CA GLU A 146 -3.72 -0.25 1.71
C GLU A 146 -4.05 1.22 2.08
N ILE A 147 -4.81 1.48 3.15
CA ILE A 147 -5.02 2.85 3.68
C ILE A 147 -3.69 3.43 4.18
N SER A 148 -2.94 2.65 4.96
CA SER A 148 -1.63 3.04 5.48
C SER A 148 -0.62 3.30 4.37
N ILE A 149 -0.60 2.47 3.32
CA ILE A 149 0.24 2.64 2.12
C ILE A 149 -0.12 3.94 1.41
N ARG A 150 -1.41 4.23 1.20
CA ARG A 150 -1.85 5.49 0.56
C ARG A 150 -1.39 6.70 1.34
N ARG A 151 -1.57 6.71 2.66
CA ARG A 151 -1.09 7.80 3.54
C ARG A 151 0.41 7.98 3.43
N SER A 152 1.19 6.91 3.56
CA SER A 152 2.66 6.94 3.46
C SER A 152 3.15 7.47 2.11
N LEU A 153 2.53 7.00 1.01
CA LEU A 153 2.85 7.45 -0.35
C LEU A 153 2.61 8.95 -0.51
N ILE A 154 1.53 9.49 0.03
CA ILE A 154 1.22 10.91 -0.06
C ILE A 154 2.13 11.73 0.86
N LEU A 155 2.34 11.30 2.11
CA LEU A 155 3.18 11.99 3.09
C LEU A 155 4.63 12.15 2.61
N SER A 156 5.14 11.17 1.86
CA SER A 156 6.48 11.24 1.26
C SER A 156 6.60 12.20 0.07
N ASN A 157 5.48 12.75 -0.42
CA ASN A 157 5.43 13.59 -1.62
C ASN A 157 4.80 14.99 -1.39
N VAL A 158 4.60 15.39 -0.14
CA VAL A 158 4.12 16.73 0.25
C VAL A 158 5.22 17.54 0.94
N SER A 159 4.99 18.84 1.14
CA SER A 159 5.92 19.72 1.86
C SER A 159 6.05 19.30 3.34
N SER A 160 7.15 19.69 3.99
CA SER A 160 7.37 19.36 5.41
C SER A 160 6.29 19.90 6.34
N SER A 161 5.81 21.13 6.09
CA SER A 161 4.72 21.76 6.84
C SER A 161 3.40 20.99 6.68
N MET A 162 3.02 20.61 5.45
CA MET A 162 1.83 19.79 5.22
C MET A 162 1.95 18.40 5.83
N ARG A 163 3.14 17.78 5.72
CA ARG A 163 3.39 16.43 6.22
C ARG A 163 3.10 16.31 7.71
N GLU A 164 3.50 17.29 8.51
CA GLU A 164 3.30 17.27 9.97
C GLU A 164 1.81 17.28 10.32
N THR A 165 1.03 18.21 9.73
CA THR A 165 -0.42 18.26 9.94
C THR A 165 -1.12 17.00 9.44
N LEU A 166 -0.79 16.54 8.23
CA LEU A 166 -1.39 15.34 7.63
C LEU A 166 -1.11 14.09 8.47
N ASN A 167 0.08 13.99 9.08
CA ASN A 167 0.47 12.85 9.90
C ASN A 167 -0.29 12.77 11.23
N SER A 168 -0.73 13.91 11.79
CA SER A 168 -1.54 13.95 13.01
C SER A 168 -3.03 13.63 12.82
N THR A 169 -3.49 13.57 11.56
CA THR A 169 -4.91 13.30 11.24
C THR A 169 -5.28 11.83 11.44
N SER A 170 -6.54 11.59 11.80
CA SER A 170 -7.14 10.25 11.76
C SER A 170 -7.93 10.04 10.46
N VAL A 171 -8.02 8.79 10.03
CA VAL A 171 -8.82 8.39 8.86
C VAL A 171 -10.31 8.37 9.25
N ASP A 172 -11.16 8.90 8.39
CA ASP A 172 -12.61 8.76 8.43
C ASP A 172 -13.13 8.49 6.99
N ASP A 173 -14.25 9.10 6.57
CA ASP A 173 -14.70 9.06 5.18
C ASP A 173 -13.66 9.63 4.19
N CYS A 174 -12.73 10.46 4.68
CA CYS A 174 -11.58 10.98 3.97
C CYS A 174 -10.26 10.42 4.52
N LEU A 175 -9.26 10.29 3.63
CA LEU A 175 -7.97 9.65 3.91
C LEU A 175 -7.17 10.40 4.99
N PHE A 176 -7.34 11.72 5.08
CA PHE A 176 -6.73 12.59 6.09
C PHE A 176 -7.78 13.32 6.94
N GLY A 177 -9.00 12.78 7.02
CA GLY A 177 -10.04 13.29 7.90
C GLY A 177 -10.88 14.42 7.30
N ASN A 178 -12.19 14.37 7.52
CA ASN A 178 -13.14 15.39 7.05
C ASN A 178 -12.85 16.81 7.59
N LYS A 179 -12.04 16.93 8.64
CA LYS A 179 -11.66 18.20 9.28
C LYS A 179 -10.32 18.76 8.81
N LEU A 180 -9.71 18.18 7.77
CA LEU A 180 -8.38 18.57 7.30
C LEU A 180 -8.24 20.08 7.05
N VAL A 181 -9.28 20.74 6.52
CA VAL A 181 -9.26 22.19 6.26
C VAL A 181 -9.09 22.99 7.56
N GLU A 182 -9.76 22.58 8.63
CA GLU A 182 -9.67 23.22 9.95
C GLU A 182 -8.29 22.98 10.58
N GLU A 183 -7.77 21.77 10.44
CA GLU A 183 -6.43 21.41 10.94
C GLU A 183 -5.33 22.18 10.22
N LEU A 184 -5.41 22.33 8.89
CA LEU A 184 -4.46 23.12 8.11
C LEU A 184 -4.51 24.62 8.47
N LYS A 185 -5.70 25.17 8.74
CA LYS A 185 -5.82 26.56 9.22
C LYS A 185 -5.21 26.72 10.61
N SER A 186 -5.49 25.78 11.50
CA SER A 186 -4.96 25.77 12.88
C SER A 186 -3.43 25.65 12.87
N ALA A 187 -2.87 24.76 12.06
CA ALA A 187 -1.43 24.60 11.90
C ALA A 187 -0.75 25.90 11.42
N LYS A 188 -1.34 26.60 10.44
CA LYS A 188 -0.83 27.90 9.98
C LYS A 188 -0.84 28.97 11.07
N LEU A 189 -1.90 29.04 11.89
CA LEU A 189 -1.97 29.99 13.00
C LEU A 189 -0.90 29.69 14.07
N VAL A 190 -0.64 28.41 14.33
CA VAL A 190 0.43 27.97 15.23
C VAL A 190 1.80 28.33 14.67
N GLU A 191 2.05 28.08 13.37
CA GLU A 191 3.30 28.47 12.70
C GLU A 191 3.54 29.99 12.77
N GLN A 192 2.50 30.80 12.53
CA GLN A 192 2.57 32.26 12.65
C GLN A 192 2.87 32.70 14.08
N SER A 193 2.16 32.14 15.06
CA SER A 193 2.37 32.45 16.49
C SER A 193 3.78 32.05 16.94
N ALA A 194 4.30 30.92 16.44
CA ALA A 194 5.66 30.47 16.73
C ALA A 194 6.72 31.41 16.13
N GLU A 195 6.49 31.95 14.93
CA GLU A 195 7.38 32.91 14.29
C GLU A 195 7.40 34.25 15.05
N ASP A 196 6.25 34.73 15.52
CA ASP A 196 6.15 35.95 16.34
C ASP A 196 6.86 35.81 17.70
N LEU A 197 6.85 34.60 18.28
CA LEU A 197 7.55 34.29 19.54
C LEU A 197 9.06 34.07 19.36
N ARG A 198 9.54 33.80 18.15
CA ARG A 198 10.98 33.68 17.88
C ARG A 198 11.62 35.06 18.06
N ILE A 199 12.41 35.20 19.11
CA ILE A 199 13.24 36.40 19.30
C ILE A 199 14.19 36.50 18.10
N ASN A 200 13.91 37.46 17.21
CA ASN A 200 14.77 37.80 16.08
C ASN A 200 16.15 38.23 16.59
N LYS A 201 17.10 37.28 16.71
CA LYS A 201 18.53 37.59 16.85
C LYS A 201 19.08 37.89 15.46
N SER A 202 18.73 39.04 14.91
CA SER A 202 19.36 39.58 13.70
C SER A 202 19.89 40.99 13.97
N SER A 203 21.22 41.03 14.04
CA SER A 203 22.19 42.13 14.15
C SER A 203 21.68 43.58 14.17
N ARG A 204 22.07 44.30 15.23
CA ARG A 204 22.50 45.70 15.09
C ARG A 204 23.73 45.74 14.17
N ASN A 205 23.54 45.99 12.89
CA ASN A 205 24.62 46.55 12.06
C ASN A 205 24.55 48.07 12.16
N HIS A 206 25.31 48.60 13.12
CA HIS A 206 25.86 49.95 13.01
C HIS A 206 26.98 49.91 11.96
N GLN A 207 26.85 50.64 10.86
CA GLN A 207 27.80 51.71 10.47
C GLN A 207 27.59 52.24 9.04
N LYS A 208 27.25 53.53 9.01
CA LYS A 208 27.80 54.64 8.20
C LYS A 208 27.82 54.54 6.66
N ALA A 209 27.16 55.53 6.07
CA ALA A 209 27.37 56.05 4.72
C ALA A 209 28.83 56.46 4.44
N SER A 210 29.33 56.25 3.21
CA SER A 210 29.85 57.35 2.37
C SER A 210 30.16 56.93 0.92
N LYS A 211 29.75 57.82 0.00
CA LYS A 211 30.41 58.32 -1.24
C LYS A 211 30.68 57.40 -2.46
N LYS A 212 30.27 57.97 -3.61
CA LYS A 212 30.50 57.59 -5.01
C LYS A 212 31.99 57.51 -5.40
N ALA A 213 32.33 56.64 -6.36
CA ALA A 213 33.25 56.96 -7.46
C ALA A 213 33.01 56.03 -8.68
N LYS A 214 33.05 56.64 -9.87
CA LYS A 214 32.99 56.01 -11.20
C LYS A 214 34.30 55.24 -11.49
N GLY A 215 34.22 54.18 -12.29
CA GLY A 215 35.41 53.57 -12.90
C GLY A 215 35.04 52.45 -13.89
N SER A 216 35.10 52.78 -15.18
CA SER A 216 35.09 51.85 -16.32
C SER A 216 36.27 50.89 -16.25
N TYR A 217 36.09 49.61 -16.62
CA TYR A 217 36.85 48.91 -17.67
C TYR A 217 36.43 47.42 -17.75
N ARG A 218 36.00 47.01 -18.95
CA ARG A 218 35.99 45.61 -19.42
C ARG A 218 37.39 45.35 -20.04
N PRO A 219 37.93 44.12 -20.02
CA PRO A 219 37.62 43.24 -21.14
C PRO A 219 37.45 41.76 -20.79
N GLN A 220 36.78 41.10 -21.73
CA GLN A 220 36.64 39.66 -21.97
C GLN A 220 37.88 38.81 -21.67
N ASN A 221 37.67 37.61 -21.13
CA ASN A 221 38.40 36.45 -21.66
C ASN A 221 37.55 35.17 -21.64
N LYS A 222 37.70 34.39 -22.71
CA LYS A 222 37.06 33.11 -23.00
C LYS A 222 37.76 31.99 -22.22
N GLY A 223 37.01 30.96 -21.81
CA GLY A 223 37.58 29.71 -21.31
C GLY A 223 36.52 28.63 -21.15
N HIS A 224 36.51 27.68 -22.08
CA HIS A 224 35.72 26.45 -22.03
C HIS A 224 36.17 25.51 -20.91
N GLY A 225 35.23 24.69 -20.43
CA GLY A 225 35.51 23.34 -19.95
C GLY A 225 35.13 23.09 -18.49
N SER A 226 33.99 22.44 -18.27
CA SER A 226 33.68 21.64 -17.07
C SER A 226 32.47 20.77 -17.38
N THR A 227 32.70 19.52 -17.77
CA THR A 227 32.60 18.33 -16.91
C THR A 227 31.16 17.99 -16.51
N SER A 228 30.66 16.97 -17.22
CA SER A 228 29.60 16.06 -16.83
C SER A 228 29.77 15.56 -15.40
N ASN A 229 28.76 15.77 -14.56
CA ASN A 229 28.54 15.00 -13.34
C ASN A 229 27.16 14.36 -13.40
N VAL A 230 27.15 13.08 -13.76
CA VAL A 230 26.05 12.16 -13.53
C VAL A 230 26.21 11.64 -12.10
N THR A 231 25.40 12.16 -11.16
CA THR A 231 25.24 11.55 -9.84
C THR A 231 23.98 10.70 -9.87
N VAL A 232 24.15 9.40 -10.10
CA VAL A 232 23.10 8.39 -9.91
C VAL A 232 22.82 8.26 -8.42
N ARG A 233 21.57 8.56 -8.03
CA ARG A 233 20.98 8.25 -6.73
C ARG A 233 21.01 6.74 -6.48
N HIS A 234 21.82 6.31 -5.51
CA HIS A 234 21.67 5.01 -4.86
C HIS A 234 21.10 5.26 -3.46
N HIS A 235 19.78 5.31 -3.34
CA HIS A 235 19.08 5.45 -2.06
C HIS A 235 17.67 4.84 -2.12
N TYR A 236 17.57 3.58 -2.56
CA TYR A 236 16.29 2.85 -2.52
C TYR A 236 16.39 1.38 -2.06
N LEU A 237 17.54 0.97 -1.50
CA LEU A 237 17.75 -0.42 -1.06
C LEU A 237 17.84 -0.61 0.47
N HIS A 238 17.80 0.47 1.26
CA HIS A 238 17.89 0.34 2.72
C HIS A 238 16.54 0.24 3.44
N SER A 239 15.44 0.70 2.84
CA SER A 239 14.13 0.74 3.52
C SER A 239 13.34 -0.58 3.49
N MET A 240 13.72 -1.55 2.66
CA MET A 240 13.02 -2.85 2.62
C MET A 240 13.66 -3.94 3.49
N LYS A 241 14.88 -3.72 4.00
CA LYS A 241 15.53 -4.70 4.89
C LYS A 241 15.07 -4.61 6.35
N GLU A 242 14.53 -3.48 6.78
CA GLU A 242 14.09 -3.31 8.17
C GLU A 242 12.69 -3.89 8.44
N ILE A 243 11.84 -4.03 7.41
CA ILE A 243 10.48 -4.57 7.58
C ILE A 243 10.50 -6.11 7.71
N VAL A 244 11.47 -6.80 7.10
CA VAL A 244 11.56 -8.27 7.16
C VAL A 244 12.14 -8.79 8.48
N ILE A 245 12.88 -7.96 9.23
CA ILE A 245 13.51 -8.39 10.49
C ILE A 245 12.52 -8.29 11.67
N ALA A 246 11.55 -7.37 11.63
CA ALA A 246 10.59 -7.19 12.71
C ALA A 246 9.60 -8.38 12.87
N THR A 247 9.29 -9.10 11.79
CA THR A 247 8.35 -10.23 11.83
C THR A 247 8.98 -11.56 12.30
N SER A 248 10.30 -11.63 12.52
CA SER A 248 10.97 -12.88 12.92
C SER A 248 11.23 -12.98 14.44
N THR A 249 10.90 -11.97 15.24
CA THR A 249 11.31 -11.93 16.66
C THR A 249 10.16 -12.08 17.65
N GLN A 250 8.93 -12.34 17.20
CA GLN A 250 7.76 -12.44 18.06
C GLN A 250 7.26 -13.88 18.34
N ASP A 251 7.95 -14.89 17.82
CA ASP A 251 7.63 -16.33 18.02
C ASP A 251 8.66 -17.09 18.87
N ARG A 252 9.30 -16.42 19.84
CA ARG A 252 10.02 -17.10 20.93
C ARG A 252 9.87 -16.34 22.24
N LEU A 253 8.78 -16.62 22.95
CA LEU A 253 8.70 -16.74 24.42
C LEU A 253 7.45 -17.58 24.77
#